data_AF-H8GTF3-F1
#
_entry.id   AF-H8GTF3-F1
#
_cell.length_a   1.000
_cell.length_b   1.000
_cell.length_c   1.000
_cell.angle_alpha   90.00
_cell.angle_beta   90.00
_cell.angle_gamma   90.00
#
_symmetry.space_group_name_H-M   'P 1'
#
loop_
_entity.id
_entity.type
_entity.pdbx_description
1 polymer ?
#
loop_
_entity_poly.entity_id
_entity_poly.type
_entity_poly.pdbx_seq_one_letter_code
_entity_poly.pdbx_strand_id
1 'polypeptide(L)' 'MVPNLSVREDAPETEVRAEQGPAPADLAGRAAPPVPTPSGEGLSAAEVARLTGDGEEAAAADRDLNRAEGVDPDSSES' A
#
# COMPACT_ATOMS: atom_id res chain seq x y z
N MET A 1 -31.81 -21.39 -11.37
CA MET A 1 -31.45 -20.43 -12.43
C MET A 1 -30.02 -20.01 -12.16
N VAL A 2 -29.07 -20.43 -12.99
CA VAL A 2 -27.65 -20.08 -12.82
C VAL A 2 -27.38 -18.75 -13.53
N PRO A 3 -26.75 -17.75 -12.88
CA PRO A 3 -26.40 -16.51 -13.53
C PRO A 3 -25.32 -16.78 -14.59
N ASN A 4 -25.58 -16.34 -15.82
CA ASN A 4 -24.63 -16.39 -16.91
C ASN A 4 -23.86 -15.06 -16.93
N LEU A 5 -22.63 -15.08 -16.43
CA LEU A 5 -21.69 -13.97 -16.55
C LEU A 5 -20.94 -14.17 -17.88
N SER A 6 -21.20 -13.29 -18.84
CA SER A 6 -20.44 -13.20 -20.08
C SER A 6 -19.36 -12.12 -19.94
N VAL A 7 -18.13 -12.42 -20.38
CA VAL A 7 -17.03 -11.45 -20.44
C VAL A 7 -17.34 -10.46 -21.56
N ARG A 8 -17.30 -9.16 -21.25
CA ARG A 8 -17.41 -8.11 -22.26
C ARG A 8 -16.08 -8.07 -23.01
N GLU A 9 -16.10 -8.21 -24.33
CA GLU A 9 -14.91 -8.03 -25.17
C GLU A 9 -14.34 -6.63 -24.94
N ASP A 10 -13.02 -6.56 -24.77
CA ASP A 10 -12.29 -5.30 -24.60
C ASP A 10 -12.60 -4.38 -25.78
N ALA A 11 -13.26 -3.26 -25.49
CA ALA A 11 -13.37 -2.17 -26.43
C ALA A 11 -11.95 -1.64 -26.70
N PRO A 12 -11.61 -1.23 -27.93
CA PRO A 12 -10.31 -0.61 -28.19
C PRO A 12 -10.13 0.57 -27.24
N GLU A 13 -9.02 0.55 -26.49
CA GLU A 13 -8.61 1.60 -25.56
C GLU A 13 -8.31 2.88 -26.35
N THR A 14 -9.36 3.57 -26.77
CA THR A 14 -9.21 4.92 -27.28
C THR A 14 -9.07 5.80 -26.06
N GLU A 15 -7.85 6.24 -25.77
CA GLU A 15 -7.52 7.09 -24.63
C GLU A 15 -8.20 8.45 -24.79
N VAL A 16 -9.48 8.54 -24.43
CA VAL A 16 -10.22 9.80 -24.40
C VAL A 16 -9.85 10.51 -23.11
N ARG A 17 -8.91 11.46 -23.19
CA ARG A 17 -8.59 12.31 -22.05
C ARG A 17 -9.82 13.12 -21.66
N ALA A 18 -10.25 12.97 -20.41
CA ALA A 18 -11.23 13.86 -19.83
C ALA A 18 -10.59 15.23 -19.63
N GLU A 19 -11.05 16.24 -20.38
CA GLU A 19 -10.70 17.64 -20.16
C GLU A 19 -11.26 18.07 -18.80
N GLN A 20 -10.39 18.28 -17.80
CA GLN A 20 -10.79 18.89 -16.53
C GLN A 20 -10.98 20.40 -16.75
N GLY A 21 -12.12 20.93 -16.30
CA GLY A 21 -12.40 22.37 -16.36
C GLY A 21 -11.47 23.19 -15.44
N PRO A 22 -11.55 24.53 -15.50
CA PRO A 22 -10.77 25.39 -14.61
C PRO A 22 -11.10 25.10 -13.14
N ALA A 23 -10.10 25.30 -12.28
CA ALA A 23 -10.30 25.21 -10.83
C ALA A 23 -11.39 26.20 -10.35
N PRO A 24 -12.15 25.85 -9.30
CA PRO A 24 -13.11 26.77 -8.69
C PRO A 24 -12.46 28.10 -8.29
N ALA A 25 -13.14 29.22 -8.57
CA ALA A 25 -12.62 30.55 -8.29
C ALA A 25 -12.33 30.82 -6.81
N ASP A 26 -13.00 30.09 -5.91
CA ASP A 26 -12.85 30.19 -4.46
C ASP A 26 -11.81 29.23 -3.88
N LEU A 27 -11.13 28.42 -4.71
CA LEU A 27 -10.21 27.38 -4.22
C LEU A 27 -9.13 27.94 -3.28
N ALA A 28 -8.56 29.11 -3.60
CA ALA A 28 -7.52 29.75 -2.78
C ALA A 28 -8.04 30.32 -1.44
N GLY A 29 -9.33 30.63 -1.35
CA GLY A 29 -9.98 31.15 -0.14
C GLY A 29 -10.65 30.09 0.72
N ARG A 30 -10.75 28.85 0.23
CA ARG A 30 -11.43 27.77 0.92
C ARG A 30 -10.54 27.24 2.05
N ALA A 31 -11.05 27.31 3.28
CA ALA A 31 -10.39 26.65 4.41
C ALA A 31 -10.31 25.14 4.15
N ALA A 32 -9.16 24.54 4.45
CA ALA A 32 -9.03 23.09 4.44
C ALA A 32 -10.01 22.49 5.46
N PRO A 33 -10.63 21.34 5.15
CA PRO A 33 -11.43 20.62 6.13
C PRO A 33 -10.54 20.25 7.33
N PRO A 34 -11.11 20.15 8.55
CA PRO A 34 -10.35 19.75 9.71
C PRO A 34 -9.80 18.34 9.51
N VAL A 35 -8.49 18.17 9.75
CA VAL A 35 -7.87 16.85 9.77
C VAL A 35 -8.21 16.21 11.12
N PRO A 36 -8.84 15.01 11.13
CA PRO A 36 -9.07 14.29 12.37
C PRO A 36 -7.74 14.04 13.09
N THR A 37 -7.69 14.33 14.39
CA THR A 37 -6.56 13.91 15.21
C THR A 37 -6.52 12.38 15.23
N PRO A 38 -5.38 11.75 14.91
CA PRO A 38 -5.25 10.31 15.11
C PRO A 38 -5.52 9.99 16.58
N SER A 39 -6.19 8.86 16.84
CA SER A 39 -6.68 8.46 18.18
C SER A 39 -5.57 8.30 19.21
N GLY A 40 -4.29 8.32 18.81
CA GLY A 40 -3.14 8.21 19.70
C GLY A 40 -2.96 6.82 20.31
N GLU A 41 -3.91 5.92 20.11
CA GLU A 41 -3.79 4.52 20.49
C GLU A 41 -2.75 3.85 19.59
N GLY A 42 -1.58 3.63 20.17
CA GLY A 42 -0.54 2.81 19.56
C GLY A 42 -0.94 1.33 19.59
N LEU A 43 -0.52 0.58 18.56
CA LEU A 43 -0.67 -0.87 18.56
C LEU A 43 0.31 -1.49 19.56
N SER A 44 -0.16 -2.46 20.33
CA SER A 44 0.73 -3.33 21.12
C SER A 44 1.64 -4.13 20.19
N ALA A 45 2.78 -4.61 20.71
CA ALA A 45 3.69 -5.47 19.95
C ALA A 45 2.99 -6.72 19.37
N ALA A 46 2.02 -7.27 20.10
CA ALA A 46 1.23 -8.42 19.64
C ALA A 46 0.25 -8.07 18.51
N GLU A 47 -0.26 -6.83 18.46
CA GLU A 47 -1.11 -6.36 17.38
C GLU A 47 -0.30 -6.02 16.13
N VAL A 48 0.89 -5.43 16.31
CA VAL A 48 1.85 -5.24 15.22
C VAL A 48 2.23 -6.58 14.62
N ALA A 49 2.64 -7.56 15.42
CA ALA A 49 3.01 -8.90 14.95
C ALA A 49 1.84 -9.58 14.19
N ARG A 50 0.60 -9.45 14.68
CA ARG A 50 -0.58 -9.96 13.95
C ARG A 50 -0.83 -9.26 12.61
N LEU A 51 -0.47 -7.99 12.48
CA LEU A 51 -0.67 -7.22 11.25
C LEU A 51 0.45 -7.46 10.22
N THR A 52 1.69 -7.57 10.68
CA THR A 52 2.88 -7.76 9.82
C THR A 52 3.21 -9.22 9.59
N GLY A 53 2.57 -10.13 10.32
CA GLY A 53 3.03 -11.51 10.49
C GLY A 53 4.22 -11.60 11.45
N ASP A 54 4.50 -12.81 11.91
CA ASP A 54 5.49 -13.11 12.96
C ASP A 54 6.94 -12.90 12.49
N GLY A 55 7.13 -12.46 11.24
CA GLY A 55 8.43 -12.12 10.66
C GLY A 55 9.38 -13.32 10.48
N GLU A 56 9.06 -14.50 11.01
CA GLU A 56 9.94 -15.66 10.96
C GLU A 56 10.21 -16.13 9.53
N GLU A 57 9.17 -16.16 8.68
CA GLU A 57 9.30 -16.57 7.28
C GLU A 57 10.03 -15.52 6.44
N ALA A 58 9.78 -14.22 6.70
CA ALA A 58 10.49 -13.11 6.06
C ALA A 58 11.98 -13.08 6.48
N ALA A 59 12.27 -13.28 7.77
CA ALA A 59 13.63 -13.36 8.28
C ALA A 59 14.39 -14.58 7.75
N ALA A 60 13.72 -15.70 7.52
CA ALA A 60 14.32 -16.86 6.87
C ALA A 60 14.66 -16.57 5.40
N ALA A 61 13.72 -15.97 4.66
CA ALA A 61 13.94 -15.57 3.27
C ALA A 61 15.10 -14.56 3.12
N ASP A 62 15.17 -13.57 4.01
CA ASP A 62 16.25 -12.57 4.02
C ASP A 62 17.61 -13.20 4.35
N ARG A 63 17.69 -14.16 5.28
CA ARG A 63 18.94 -14.88 5.55
C ARG A 63 19.42 -15.69 4.35
N ASP A 64 18.49 -16.34 3.64
CA ASP A 64 18.83 -17.12 2.46
C ASP A 64 19.30 -16.24 1.31
N LEU A 65 18.69 -15.08 1.12
CA LEU A 65 19.15 -14.07 0.17
C LEU A 65 20.54 -13.54 0.52
N ASN A 66 20.76 -13.12 1.77
CA ASN A 66 22.07 -12.63 2.22
C ASN A 66 23.16 -13.69 2.00
N ARG A 67 22.88 -14.96 2.30
CA ARG A 67 23.80 -16.07 2.02
C ARG A 67 24.07 -16.24 0.52
N ALA A 68 23.07 -16.10 -0.33
CA ALA A 68 23.22 -16.17 -1.78
C ALA A 68 24.06 -15.00 -2.33
N GLU A 69 23.99 -13.82 -1.70
CA GLU A 69 24.75 -12.63 -2.06
C GLU A 69 26.14 -12.57 -1.39
N GLY A 70 26.47 -13.54 -0.55
CA GLY A 70 27.76 -13.60 0.16
C GLY A 70 27.89 -12.59 1.30
N VAL A 71 26.76 -12.04 1.76
CA VAL A 71 26.66 -11.21 2.96
C VAL A 71 26.44 -12.13 4.16
N ASP A 72 27.20 -11.95 5.23
CA ASP A 72 27.00 -12.69 6.47
C ASP A 72 25.79 -12.11 7.23
N PRO A 73 24.65 -12.83 7.33
CA PRO A 73 23.48 -12.32 8.03
C PRO A 73 23.68 -12.21 9.55
N ASP A 74 24.75 -12.81 10.09
CA ASP A 74 25.06 -12.82 11.53
C ASP A 74 26.24 -11.89 11.87
N SER A 75 26.81 -11.18 10.89
CA SER A 75 27.83 -10.16 11.16
C SER A 75 27.16 -8.96 11.83
N SER A 76 27.33 -8.86 13.14
CA SER A 76 26.97 -7.65 13.88
C SER A 76 28.01 -6.58 13.53
N GLU A 77 27.57 -5.47 12.93
CA GLU A 77 28.39 -4.26 12.86
C GLU A 77 28.77 -3.89 14.31
N SER A 78 30.07 -3.92 14.60
CA SER A 78 30.66 -3.62 15.91
C SER A 78 30.80 -2.12 16.14
#